data_AF-A0AAU2C9J4-F1
#
_entry.id   AF-A0AAU2C9J4-F1
#
_cell.length_a   1.000
_cell.length_b   1.000
_cell.length_c   1.000
_cell.angle_alpha   90.00
_cell.angle_beta   90.00
_cell.angle_gamma   90.00
#
_symmetry.space_group_name_H-M   'P 1'
#
loop_
_entity.id
_entity.type
_entity.pdbx_description
1 polymer ?
#
loop_
_entity_poly.entity_id
_entity_poly.type
_entity_poly.pdbx_seq_one_letter_code
_entity_poly.pdbx_strand_id
1 'polypeptide(L)'
;MDEETVRDQADLIPLVLQHLHAPLVGASYVRGVLPAPAGADAVRVAVGPVSAVGTGELTLYEIPLLVGEDGVTAYDVIGMLRTLCGEGGRPGAAR
;
A
#
# COMPACT_ATOMS: atom_id res chain seq x y z
N MET A 1 8.03 16.70 -13.55
CA MET A 1 7.17 15.88 -12.68
C MET A 1 5.77 16.32 -12.97
N ASP A 2 4.86 15.39 -13.21
CA ASP A 2 3.47 15.74 -13.49
C ASP A 2 2.81 16.28 -12.20
N GLU A 3 2.30 17.51 -12.25
CA GLU A 3 1.69 18.16 -11.08
C GLU A 3 0.36 17.51 -10.69
N GLU A 4 -0.33 16.87 -11.64
CA GLU A 4 -1.56 16.12 -11.42
C GLU A 4 -1.27 14.85 -10.63
N THR A 5 -0.30 14.04 -11.07
CA THR A 5 0.13 12.84 -10.34
C THR A 5 0.57 13.14 -8.91
N VAL A 6 1.28 14.25 -8.67
CA VAL A 6 1.68 14.65 -7.31
C VAL A 6 0.46 14.98 -6.45
N ARG A 7 -0.54 15.66 -7.02
CA ARG A 7 -1.78 15.99 -6.31
C ARG A 7 -2.57 14.72 -5.99
N ASP A 8 -2.72 13.82 -6.96
CA ASP A 8 -3.45 12.57 -6.79
C ASP A 8 -2.81 11.67 -5.72
N GLN A 9 -1.47 11.58 -5.69
CA GLN A 9 -0.75 10.95 -4.59
C GLN A 9 -1.04 11.63 -3.26
N ALA A 10 -0.95 12.96 -3.20
CA ALA A 10 -1.17 13.73 -1.98
C ALA A 10 -2.59 13.59 -1.43
N ASP A 11 -3.58 13.41 -2.30
CA ASP A 11 -4.99 13.21 -1.94
C ASP A 11 -5.28 11.77 -1.52
N LEU A 12 -4.69 10.77 -2.20
CA LEU A 12 -4.91 9.35 -1.92
C LEU A 12 -4.18 8.86 -0.65
N ILE A 13 -2.94 9.31 -0.44
CA ILE A 13 -2.09 8.89 0.70
C ILE A 13 -2.81 9.02 2.06
N PRO A 14 -3.37 10.19 2.46
CA PRO A 14 -4.01 10.33 3.76
C PRO A 14 -5.24 9.42 3.91
N LEU A 15 -5.97 9.14 2.82
CA LEU A 15 -7.11 8.23 2.84
C LEU A 15 -6.67 6.79 3.11
N VAL A 16 -5.60 6.32 2.45
CA VAL A 16 -5.05 4.98 2.71
C VAL A 16 -4.49 4.88 4.14
N LEU A 17 -3.87 5.94 4.66
CA LEU A 17 -3.33 5.97 6.04
C LEU A 17 -4.41 5.86 7.12
N GLN A 18 -5.68 6.17 6.83
CA GLN A 18 -6.79 5.91 7.76
C GLN A 18 -6.94 4.41 8.09
N HIS A 19 -6.39 3.53 7.26
CA HIS A 19 -6.45 2.08 7.42
C HIS A 19 -5.21 1.47 8.10
N LEU A 20 -4.26 2.27 8.61
CA LEU A 20 -3.02 1.77 9.26
C LEU A 20 -3.27 0.74 10.38
N HIS A 21 -4.35 0.93 11.14
CA HIS A 21 -4.69 0.06 12.26
C HIS A 21 -5.64 -1.09 11.88
N ALA A 22 -6.15 -1.10 10.65
CA ALA A 22 -7.03 -2.14 10.16
C ALA A 22 -6.19 -3.31 9.62
N PRO A 23 -6.45 -4.56 10.04
CA PRO A 23 -5.79 -5.70 9.44
C PRO A 23 -6.19 -5.83 7.97
N LEU A 24 -5.21 -6.11 7.11
CA LEU A 24 -5.44 -6.48 5.72
C LEU A 24 -5.90 -7.94 5.69
N VAL A 25 -5.02 -8.86 6.12
CA VAL A 25 -5.29 -10.28 6.26
C VAL A 25 -4.43 -10.84 7.40
N GLY A 26 -5.00 -11.72 8.22
CA GLY A 26 -4.31 -12.27 9.39
C GLY A 26 -3.73 -11.18 10.29
N ALA A 27 -2.40 -11.22 10.48
CA ALA A 27 -1.65 -10.25 11.28
C ALA A 27 -0.86 -9.22 10.43
N SER A 28 -1.20 -9.06 9.14
CA SER A 28 -0.57 -8.08 8.25
C SER A 28 -1.36 -6.77 8.21
N TYR A 29 -0.63 -5.66 8.27
CA TYR A 29 -1.15 -4.30 8.36
C TYR A 29 -0.45 -3.38 7.37
N VAL A 30 -1.12 -2.30 6.98
CA VAL A 30 -0.44 -1.16 6.33
C VAL A 30 0.47 -0.50 7.37
N ARG A 31 1.73 -0.27 7.01
CA ARG A 31 2.77 0.31 7.89
C ARG A 31 3.24 1.68 7.42
N GLY A 32 2.97 2.01 6.17
CA GLY A 32 3.26 3.31 5.62
C GLY A 32 2.80 3.41 4.17
N VAL A 33 2.59 4.63 3.72
CA VAL A 33 2.30 4.95 2.33
C VAL A 33 3.28 6.03 1.92
N LEU A 34 3.94 5.82 0.78
CA LEU A 34 4.99 6.68 0.25
C LEU A 34 4.60 7.09 -1.18
N PRO A 35 4.93 8.32 -1.60
CA PRO A 35 4.83 8.67 -3.01
C PRO A 35 5.77 7.77 -3.85
N ALA A 36 5.37 7.48 -5.08
CA ALA A 36 6.24 6.76 -5.99
C ALA A 36 7.44 7.62 -6.42
N PRO A 37 8.62 7.03 -6.63
CA PRO A 37 9.80 7.78 -7.02
C PRO A 37 9.59 8.43 -8.40
N ALA A 38 10.23 9.59 -8.60
CA ALA A 38 10.24 10.32 -9.87
C ALA A 38 8.84 10.70 -10.43
N GLY A 39 7.78 10.65 -9.63
CA GLY A 39 6.42 11.00 -10.06
C GLY A 39 5.79 9.94 -10.96
N ALA A 40 6.15 8.67 -10.76
CA ALA A 40 5.39 7.58 -11.37
C ALA A 40 3.94 7.61 -10.90
N ASP A 41 3.03 7.17 -11.77
CA ASP A 41 1.58 7.20 -11.59
C ASP A 41 1.09 6.08 -10.65
N ALA A 42 1.65 6.06 -9.45
CA ALA A 42 1.46 5.04 -8.43
C ALA A 42 1.68 5.60 -7.02
N VAL A 43 1.18 4.90 -6.01
CA VAL A 43 1.59 5.02 -4.62
C VAL A 43 2.30 3.75 -4.17
N ARG A 44 3.23 3.89 -3.23
CA ARG A 44 3.92 2.75 -2.64
C ARG A 44 3.38 2.48 -1.26
N VAL A 45 2.89 1.26 -1.02
CA VAL A 45 2.31 0.86 0.27
C VAL A 45 3.21 -0.18 0.92
N ALA A 46 3.72 0.15 2.11
CA ALA A 46 4.47 -0.79 2.92
C ALA A 46 3.51 -1.61 3.78
N VAL A 47 3.63 -2.93 3.71
CA VAL A 47 2.80 -3.90 4.45
C VAL A 47 3.68 -4.83 5.25
N GLY A 48 3.27 -5.13 6.47
CA GLY A 48 3.97 -6.08 7.34
C GLY A 48 3.25 -6.31 8.66
N PRO A 49 3.82 -7.13 9.56
CA PRO A 49 3.25 -7.34 10.89
C PRO A 49 3.28 -6.05 11.72
N VAL A 50 2.41 -5.97 12.73
CA VAL A 50 2.35 -4.79 13.60
C VAL A 50 3.67 -4.53 14.35
N SER A 51 4.44 -5.59 14.60
CA SER A 51 5.72 -5.58 15.30
C SER A 51 6.92 -5.26 14.39
N ALA A 52 6.72 -5.07 13.08
CA ALA A 52 7.82 -4.82 12.16
C ALA A 52 8.59 -3.54 12.55
N VAL A 53 9.89 -3.69 12.79
CA VAL A 53 10.81 -2.60 13.14
C VAL A 53 11.78 -2.32 11.99
N GLY A 54 12.19 -3.34 11.25
CA GLY A 54 13.11 -3.23 10.12
C GLY A 54 12.41 -3.21 8.75
N THR A 55 13.07 -2.60 7.76
CA THR A 55 12.60 -2.58 6.37
C THR A 55 12.56 -3.97 5.72
N GLY A 56 13.39 -4.91 6.18
CA GLY A 56 13.38 -6.30 5.70
C GLY A 56 12.16 -7.12 6.13
N GLU A 57 11.37 -6.61 7.08
CA GLU A 57 10.11 -7.21 7.53
C GLU A 57 8.89 -6.64 6.78
N LEU A 58 9.11 -5.65 5.92
CA LEU A 58 8.08 -4.95 5.16
C LEU A 58 8.14 -5.36 3.70
N THR A 59 6.99 -5.64 3.12
CA THR A 59 6.81 -5.76 1.68
C THR A 59 6.30 -4.45 1.13
N LEU A 60 6.95 -3.92 0.10
CA LEU A 60 6.53 -2.70 -0.57
C LEU A 60 5.76 -3.06 -1.84
N TYR A 61 4.51 -2.61 -1.92
CA TYR A 61 3.67 -2.76 -3.10
C TYR A 61 3.60 -1.44 -3.85
N GLU A 62 3.76 -1.49 -5.17
CA GLU A 62 3.45 -0.37 -6.07
C GLU A 62 2.02 -0.54 -6.56
N ILE A 63 1.17 0.44 -6.23
CA ILE A 63 -0.25 0.44 -6.54
C ILE A 63 -0.50 1.61 -7.50
N PRO A 64 -1.02 1.38 -8.71
CA PRO A 64 -1.24 2.47 -9.67
C PRO A 64 -2.29 3.45 -9.14
N LEU A 65 -2.21 4.73 -9.56
CA LEU A 65 -3.24 5.73 -9.28
C LEU A 65 -4.45 5.60 -10.22
N LEU A 66 -4.25 4.98 -11.39
CA LEU A 66 -5.28 4.74 -12.39
C LEU A 66 -5.37 3.26 -12.74
N VAL A 67 -6.60 2.76 -12.92
CA VAL A 67 -6.87 1.46 -13.54
C VAL A 67 -7.69 1.71 -14.80
N GLY A 68 -7.04 1.61 -15.96
CA GLY A 68 -7.63 2.07 -17.21
C GLY A 68 -7.73 3.59 -17.21
N GLU A 69 -8.95 4.11 -17.19
CA GLU A 69 -9.23 5.56 -17.14
C GLU A 69 -9.77 5.99 -15.76
N ASP A 70 -9.95 5.04 -14.83
CA ASP A 70 -10.58 5.29 -13.52
C ASP A 70 -9.53 5.51 -12.42
N GLY A 71 -9.75 6.56 -11.61
CA GLY A 71 -8.98 6.85 -10.40
C GLY A 71 -9.16 5.79 -9.32
N VAL A 72 -8.05 5.29 -8.79
CA VAL A 72 -8.02 4.30 -7.71
C VAL A 72 -8.38 4.97 -6.38
N THR A 73 -9.38 4.44 -5.70
CA THR A 73 -9.77 4.91 -4.36
C THR A 73 -8.96 4.21 -3.27
N ALA A 74 -8.95 4.78 -2.06
CA ALA A 74 -8.35 4.10 -0.90
C ALA A 74 -8.96 2.72 -0.64
N TYR A 75 -10.25 2.52 -0.93
CA TYR A 75 -10.91 1.21 -0.80
C TYR A 75 -10.39 0.21 -1.83
N ASP A 76 -10.13 0.66 -3.06
CA ASP A 76 -9.54 -0.18 -4.11
C ASP A 76 -8.12 -0.58 -3.73
N VAL A 77 -7.31 0.36 -3.20
CA VAL A 77 -5.97 0.06 -2.66
C VAL A 77 -6.05 -1.02 -1.59
N ILE A 78 -6.92 -0.87 -0.59
CA ILE A 78 -7.07 -1.85 0.49
C ILE A 78 -7.59 -3.18 -0.04
N GLY A 79 -8.53 -3.18 -0.98
CA GLY A 79 -9.05 -4.37 -1.64
C GLY A 79 -7.94 -5.14 -2.37
N MET A 80 -7.16 -4.45 -3.19
CA MET A 80 -5.99 -5.01 -3.88
C MET A 80 -4.99 -5.60 -2.90
N LEU A 81 -4.63 -4.87 -1.84
CA LEU A 81 -3.69 -5.35 -0.83
C LEU A 81 -4.20 -6.59 -0.09
N ARG A 82 -5.50 -6.68 0.19
CA ARG A 82 -6.11 -7.87 0.80
C ARG A 82 -6.02 -9.08 -0.12
N THR A 83 -6.30 -8.90 -1.41
CA THR A 83 -6.17 -9.95 -2.42
C THR A 83 -4.71 -10.42 -2.52
N LEU A 84 -3.78 -9.49 -2.73
CA LEU A 84 -2.34 -9.78 -2.85
C LEU A 84 -1.76 -10.46 -1.61
N CYS A 85 -2.14 -10.00 -0.41
CA CYS A 85 -1.68 -10.61 0.84
C CYS A 85 -2.40 -11.95 1.16
N GLY A 86 -3.63 -12.14 0.65
CA GLY A 86 -4.43 -13.34 0.87
C GLY A 86 -4.03 -14.51 -0.02
N GLU A 87 -3.61 -14.23 -1.25
CA GLU A 87 -3.08 -15.24 -2.18
C GLU A 87 -1.61 -15.60 -1.86
N GLY A 88 -0.86 -14.70 -1.21
CA GLY A 88 0.54 -14.86 -0.82
C GLY A 88 0.76 -15.45 0.57
N GLY A 89 0.11 -16.56 0.91
CA GLY A 89 0.32 -17.25 2.19
C GLY A 89 1.80 -17.50 2.51
N ARG A 90 2.34 -16.66 3.42
CA ARG A 90 3.61 -16.69 4.19
C ARG A 90 4.72 -15.72 3.73
N PRO A 91 4.99 -14.66 4.53
CA PRO A 91 6.32 -14.49 5.09
C PRO A 91 6.48 -15.45 6.28
N GLY A 92 7.62 -16.16 6.35
CA GLY A 92 7.83 -17.35 7.18
C GLY A 92 7.46 -17.20 8.66
N ALA A 93 6.72 -18.20 9.16
CA ALA A 93 6.87 -18.66 10.53
C ALA A 93 8.13 -19.54 10.64
N ALA A 94 8.78 -19.48 11.80
CA ALA A 94 10.04 -20.11 12.22
C ALA A 94 11.30 -19.28 11.82
N ARG A 95 12.14 -18.82 12.75
CA ARG A 95 12.55 -19.45 14.01
C ARG A 95 13.05 -18.41 15.02
#